data_AF-A0A645B4U9-F1
#
_entry.id   AF-A0A645B4U9-F1
#
_cell.length_a   1.000
_cell.length_b   1.000
_cell.length_c   1.000
_cell.angle_alpha   90.00
_cell.angle_beta   90.00
_cell.angle_gamma   90.00
#
_symmetry.space_group_name_H-M   'P 1'
#
loop_
_entity.id
_entity.type
_entity.pdbx_description
1 polymer ?
#
loop_
_entity_poly.entity_id
_entity_poly.type
_entity_poly.pdbx_seq_one_letter_code
_entity_poly.pdbx_strand_id
1 'polypeptide(L)'
;MEYIYKLIEYINENSLLSIGLLIFVIFFLVYLYNNKEEVENYLALKLVGFYLLGAFTFNFNVDSFNLTIPVGFAIYFIFMKNKKRANSIIKKKASILGIVILCLGVLNSIIYNKVEYRDREITIKNISIKNLKNDYEIIKKELGIEDMASVESLDLKYNKDDKIRSLQYTIRDLNNKTYFISANRNNYSITTSKTYENETFMFGSMGYYNMDIETLLDVISNTKFKRYKNSAYYTAVYRNEEEYYEDDEDLYDVNLGNYSTKKLNTKYPIYDVVGISHMPMRQLSEGSWESIKTDAYLIRYEIEEEQEE
;
A
#
# COMPACT_ATOMS: atom_id res chain seq x y z
N MET A 1 -11.40 8.11 18.09
CA MET A 1 -10.07 7.99 17.47
C MET A 1 -10.17 7.88 15.96
N GLU A 2 -11.01 7.01 15.42
CA GLU A 2 -11.18 6.83 13.95
C GLU A 2 -11.51 8.12 13.19
N TYR A 3 -12.44 8.96 13.70
CA TYR A 3 -12.75 10.26 13.10
C TYR A 3 -11.56 11.23 13.05
N ILE A 4 -10.66 11.16 14.03
CA ILE A 4 -9.46 12.01 14.07
C ILE A 4 -8.49 11.57 12.96
N TYR A 5 -8.33 10.26 12.75
CA TYR A 5 -7.50 9.73 11.67
C TYR A 5 -8.05 10.11 10.30
N LYS A 6 -9.35 9.90 10.06
CA LYS A 6 -10.02 10.31 8.81
C LYS A 6 -9.88 11.82 8.55
N LEU A 7 -9.94 12.65 9.60
CA LEU A 7 -9.71 14.09 9.49
C LEU A 7 -8.25 14.42 9.11
N ILE A 8 -7.27 13.77 9.73
CA ILE A 8 -5.84 13.97 9.41
C ILE A 8 -5.54 13.55 7.97
N GLU A 9 -6.10 12.43 7.51
CA GLU A 9 -6.01 11.96 6.12
C GLU A 9 -6.58 13.03 5.18
N TYR A 10 -7.82 13.44 5.42
CA TYR A 10 -8.50 14.46 4.62
C TYR A 10 -7.72 15.79 4.54
N ILE A 11 -7.15 16.27 5.65
CA ILE A 11 -6.36 17.50 5.70
C ILE A 11 -5.11 17.40 4.82
N ASN A 12 -4.45 16.25 4.80
CA ASN A 12 -3.23 16.02 4.04
C ASN A 12 -3.49 15.79 2.56
N GLU A 13 -4.46 14.93 2.22
CA GLU A 13 -4.84 14.61 0.84
C GLU A 13 -5.34 15.84 0.08
N ASN A 14 -6.05 16.74 0.75
CA ASN A 14 -6.55 17.99 0.15
C ASN A 14 -5.60 19.18 0.32
N SER A 15 -4.37 18.96 0.80
CA SER A 15 -3.36 20.01 1.01
C SER A 15 -3.84 21.19 1.89
N LEU A 16 -4.84 20.98 2.75
CA LEU A 16 -5.48 22.04 3.54
C LEU A 16 -4.51 22.66 4.56
N LEU A 17 -3.66 21.84 5.18
CA LEU A 17 -2.64 22.33 6.10
C LEU A 17 -1.65 23.25 5.39
N SER A 18 -1.16 22.86 4.21
CA SER A 18 -0.22 23.64 3.42
C SER A 18 -0.81 25.01 3.03
N ILE A 19 -2.07 25.03 2.60
CA ILE A 19 -2.79 26.27 2.28
C ILE A 19 -2.96 27.14 3.54
N GLY A 20 -3.39 26.56 4.66
CA GLY A 20 -3.55 27.28 5.92
C GLY A 20 -2.25 27.89 6.44
N LEU A 21 -1.13 27.13 6.37
CA LEU A 21 0.19 27.61 6.74
C LEU A 21 0.68 28.73 5.82
N LEU A 22 0.43 28.64 4.51
CA LEU A 22 0.78 29.70 3.55
C LEU A 22 0.06 31.00 3.88
N ILE A 23 -1.26 30.94 4.11
CA ILE A 23 -2.08 32.10 4.49
C ILE A 23 -1.55 32.71 5.79
N PHE A 24 -1.27 31.87 6.79
CA PHE A 24 -0.70 32.31 8.06
C PHE A 24 0.64 33.03 7.88
N VAL A 25 1.55 32.49 7.06
CA VAL A 25 2.85 33.11 6.76
C VAL A 25 2.65 34.50 6.13
N ILE A 26 1.76 34.62 5.15
CA ILE A 26 1.48 35.90 4.49
C ILE A 26 1.00 36.94 5.51
N PHE A 27 -0.02 36.60 6.33
CA PHE A 27 -0.53 37.51 7.35
C PHE A 27 0.54 37.89 8.38
N PHE A 28 1.36 36.94 8.79
CA PHE A 28 2.43 37.21 9.75
C PHE A 28 3.51 38.12 9.17
N LEU A 29 3.89 37.95 7.89
CA LEU A 29 4.84 38.84 7.22
C LEU A 29 4.28 40.25 7.04
N VAL A 30 2.99 40.40 6.71
CA VAL A 30 2.30 41.70 6.66
C VAL A 30 2.29 42.36 8.04
N TYR A 31 2.00 41.60 9.09
CA TYR A 31 2.08 42.08 10.47
C TYR A 31 3.50 42.57 10.80
N LEU A 32 4.55 41.82 10.45
CA LEU A 32 5.93 42.26 10.64
C LEU A 32 6.28 43.53 9.87
N TYR A 33 5.80 43.66 8.63
CA TYR A 33 6.01 44.85 7.81
C TYR A 33 5.39 46.10 8.44
N ASN A 34 4.19 45.97 9.02
CA ASN A 34 3.49 47.07 9.70
C ASN A 34 4.16 47.48 11.01
N ASN A 35 4.94 46.58 11.63
CA ASN A 35 5.69 46.83 12.87
C ASN A 35 7.17 47.17 12.60
N LYS A 36 7.47 47.88 11.51
CA LYS A 36 8.83 48.30 11.17
C LYS A 36 9.39 49.29 12.19
N GLU A 37 10.64 49.05 12.59
CA GLU A 37 11.42 49.92 13.47
C GLU A 37 11.88 51.17 12.71
N GLU A 38 12.30 50.98 11.46
CA GLU A 38 12.91 52.00 10.62
C GLU A 38 12.36 51.92 9.20
N VAL A 39 12.30 53.07 8.51
CA VAL A 39 11.95 53.10 7.09
C VAL A 39 13.10 52.50 6.29
N GLU A 40 12.83 51.43 5.56
CA GLU A 40 13.83 50.70 4.79
C GLU A 40 13.31 50.34 3.41
N ASN A 41 14.11 50.63 2.38
CA ASN A 41 13.80 50.28 1.01
C ASN A 41 13.70 48.75 0.84
N TYR A 42 12.65 48.32 0.13
CA TYR A 42 12.37 46.92 -0.18
C TYR A 42 12.19 46.02 1.07
N LEU A 43 11.73 46.59 2.19
CA LEU A 43 11.57 45.84 3.44
C LEU A 43 10.73 44.57 3.29
N ALA A 44 9.62 44.62 2.53
CA ALA A 44 8.76 43.46 2.28
C ALA A 44 9.54 42.29 1.65
N LEU A 45 10.32 42.57 0.58
CA LEU A 45 11.16 41.58 -0.08
C LEU A 45 12.24 41.03 0.88
N LYS A 46 12.83 41.89 1.71
CA LYS A 46 13.82 41.46 2.71
C LYS A 46 13.20 40.55 3.76
N LEU A 47 11.98 40.83 4.23
CA LEU A 47 11.27 39.96 5.17
C LEU A 47 10.99 38.58 4.56
N VAL A 48 10.53 38.53 3.31
CA VAL A 48 10.39 37.28 2.56
C VAL A 48 11.73 36.55 2.46
N GLY A 49 12.82 37.26 2.13
CA GLY A 49 14.16 36.68 2.08
C GLY A 49 14.63 36.10 3.42
N PHE A 50 14.35 36.76 4.55
CA PHE A 50 14.67 36.23 5.87
C PHE A 50 13.80 35.02 6.25
N TYR A 51 12.53 35.02 5.87
CA TYR A 51 11.65 33.85 6.02
C TYR A 51 12.18 32.65 5.23
N LEU A 52 12.49 32.84 3.93
CA LEU A 52 13.04 31.80 3.07
C LEU A 52 14.39 31.31 3.61
N LEU A 53 15.26 32.21 4.07
CA LEU A 53 16.52 31.84 4.73
C LEU A 53 16.27 30.96 5.95
N GLY A 54 15.27 31.25 6.78
CA GLY A 54 14.91 30.41 7.93
C GLY A 54 14.37 29.03 7.55
N ALA A 55 13.63 28.95 6.44
CA ALA A 55 13.01 27.71 5.94
C ALA A 55 13.95 26.87 5.04
N PHE A 56 15.11 27.40 4.66
CA PHE A 56 15.98 26.76 3.68
C PHE A 56 16.69 25.53 4.27
N THR A 57 16.57 24.40 3.56
CA THR A 57 17.10 23.09 3.97
C THR A 57 18.02 22.49 2.92
N PHE A 58 18.85 21.55 3.37
CA PHE A 58 19.40 20.50 2.52
C PHE A 58 18.83 19.15 2.94
N ASN A 59 18.47 18.35 1.95
CA ASN A 59 18.01 16.98 2.14
C ASN A 59 19.14 16.05 1.71
N PHE A 60 19.58 15.19 2.62
CA PHE A 60 20.54 14.14 2.37
C PHE A 60 19.81 12.81 2.41
N ASN A 61 19.91 12.06 1.32
CA ASN A 61 19.46 10.67 1.30
C ASN A 61 20.66 9.80 1.68
N VAL A 62 20.61 9.18 2.85
CA VAL A 62 21.56 8.15 3.28
C VAL A 62 20.77 6.84 3.23
N ASP A 63 21.36 5.76 2.73
CA ASP A 63 20.68 4.49 2.35
C ASP A 63 19.55 3.97 3.28
N SER A 64 19.58 4.32 4.57
CA SER A 64 18.60 3.93 5.58
C SER A 64 17.70 5.05 6.13
N PHE A 65 17.98 6.34 5.84
CA PHE A 65 17.14 7.46 6.27
C PHE A 65 17.39 8.75 5.46
N ASN A 66 16.32 9.53 5.26
CA ASN A 66 16.40 10.89 4.72
C ASN A 66 16.62 11.90 5.86
N LEU A 67 17.72 12.65 5.81
CA LEU A 67 18.06 13.70 6.77
C LEU A 67 17.83 15.09 6.20
N THR A 68 16.94 15.86 6.82
CA THR A 68 16.69 17.27 6.48
C THR A 68 17.41 18.19 7.45
N ILE A 69 18.39 18.96 6.95
CA ILE A 69 19.18 19.91 7.74
C ILE A 69 18.75 21.34 7.43
N PRO A 70 18.34 22.17 8.42
CA PRO A 70 17.93 23.56 8.23
C PRO A 70 19.14 24.51 8.07
N VAL A 71 19.88 24.33 6.97
CA VAL A 71 21.14 25.06 6.70
C VAL A 71 20.95 26.57 6.67
N GLY A 72 19.85 27.07 6.11
CA GLY A 72 19.64 28.51 6.05
C GLY A 72 19.45 29.16 7.41
N PHE A 73 18.81 28.46 8.35
CA PHE A 73 18.73 28.93 9.74
C PHE A 73 20.11 28.90 10.42
N ALA A 74 20.95 27.91 10.13
CA ALA A 74 22.34 27.90 10.61
C ALA A 74 23.13 29.10 10.06
N ILE A 75 22.99 29.41 8.77
CA ILE A 75 23.59 30.60 8.14
C ILE A 75 23.10 31.88 8.83
N TYR A 76 21.78 31.98 9.06
CA TYR A 76 21.21 33.10 9.80
C TYR A 76 21.84 33.22 11.20
N PHE A 77 21.92 32.11 11.94
CA PHE A 77 22.40 32.10 13.32
C PHE A 77 23.87 32.51 13.43
N ILE A 78 24.73 31.98 12.55
CA ILE A 78 26.18 32.22 12.56
C ILE A 78 26.51 33.62 12.03
N PHE A 79 25.94 33.99 10.88
CA PHE A 79 26.40 35.17 10.14
C PHE A 79 25.50 36.40 10.27
N MET A 80 24.22 36.26 10.64
CA MET A 80 23.24 37.36 10.56
C MET A 80 22.64 37.76 11.91
N LYS A 81 22.56 36.85 12.89
CA LYS A 81 21.91 37.07 14.20
C LYS A 81 22.43 38.32 14.91
N ASN A 82 23.74 38.51 14.93
CA ASN A 82 24.41 39.59 15.68
C ASN A 82 24.79 40.80 14.81
N LYS A 83 24.47 40.81 13.52
CA LYS A 83 24.76 41.95 12.65
C LYS A 83 23.83 43.12 12.95
N LYS A 84 24.40 44.31 13.19
CA LYS A 84 23.65 45.56 13.27
C LYS A 84 23.06 45.87 11.90
N ARG A 85 21.74 46.08 11.86
CA ARG A 85 20.96 46.33 10.64
C ARG A 85 19.64 46.99 11.01
N ALA A 86 19.10 47.82 10.12
CA ALA A 86 17.74 48.32 10.21
C ALA A 86 16.75 47.15 10.35
N ASN A 87 15.70 47.33 11.14
CA ASN A 87 14.61 46.35 11.28
C ASN A 87 15.08 44.95 11.72
N SER A 88 16.10 44.89 12.59
CA SER A 88 16.76 43.63 12.96
C SER A 88 15.84 42.68 13.72
N ILE A 89 14.89 43.20 14.51
CA ILE A 89 13.98 42.41 15.34
C ILE A 89 12.97 41.71 14.44
N ILE A 90 12.34 42.44 13.51
CA ILE A 90 11.37 41.85 12.60
C ILE A 90 12.00 40.87 11.61
N LYS A 91 13.23 41.12 11.14
CA LYS A 91 13.98 40.18 10.29
C LYS A 91 14.35 38.89 11.05
N LYS A 92 14.69 39.01 12.34
CA LYS A 92 14.86 37.85 13.23
C LYS A 92 13.58 37.04 13.35
N LYS A 93 12.45 37.71 13.61
CA LYS A 93 11.14 37.05 13.70
C LYS A 93 10.77 36.34 12.39
N ALA A 94 11.02 36.96 11.23
CA ALA A 94 10.79 36.32 9.93
C ALA A 94 11.65 35.06 9.74
N SER A 95 12.92 35.09 10.15
CA SER A 95 13.81 33.91 10.09
C SER A 95 13.36 32.80 11.04
N ILE A 96 12.88 33.15 12.23
CA ILE A 96 12.31 32.20 13.19
C ILE A 96 11.01 31.59 12.64
N LEU A 97 10.17 32.39 11.97
CA LEU A 97 8.96 31.88 11.32
C LEU A 97 9.31 30.79 10.29
N GLY A 98 10.35 30.99 9.48
CA GLY A 98 10.81 30.01 8.50
C GLY A 98 11.11 28.64 9.12
N ILE A 99 11.89 28.61 10.21
CA ILE A 99 12.20 27.34 10.90
C ILE A 99 10.99 26.75 11.63
N VAL A 100 10.07 27.58 12.16
CA VAL A 100 8.83 27.08 12.77
C VAL A 100 7.96 26.37 11.73
N ILE A 101 7.79 26.95 10.54
CA ILE A 101 7.02 26.33 9.45
C ILE A 101 7.68 25.03 8.98
N LEU A 102 9.00 24.99 8.89
CA LEU A 102 9.76 23.78 8.59
C LEU A 102 9.48 22.69 9.63
N CYS A 103 9.58 23.00 10.93
CA CYS A 103 9.30 22.04 12.00
C CYS A 103 7.86 21.53 11.93
N LEU A 104 6.88 22.40 11.67
CA LEU A 104 5.48 22.00 11.49
C LEU A 104 5.30 21.06 10.29
N GLY A 105 5.99 21.31 9.18
CA GLY A 105 5.98 20.43 8.01
C GLY A 105 6.54 19.04 8.32
N VAL A 106 7.69 18.96 9.01
CA VAL A 106 8.30 17.69 9.44
C VAL A 106 7.38 16.93 10.40
N LEU A 107 6.83 17.61 11.42
CA LEU A 107 5.90 17.01 12.37
C LEU A 107 4.65 16.48 11.66
N ASN A 108 4.09 17.26 10.73
CA ASN A 108 2.95 16.82 9.94
C ASN A 108 3.26 15.56 9.12
N SER A 109 4.42 15.49 8.48
CA SER A 109 4.85 14.30 7.74
C SER A 109 4.96 13.06 8.64
N ILE A 110 5.54 13.20 9.83
CA ILE A 110 5.64 12.11 10.82
C ILE A 110 4.23 11.65 11.27
N ILE A 111 3.35 12.60 11.59
CA ILE A 111 1.98 12.30 12.02
C ILE A 111 1.21 11.61 10.90
N TYR A 112 1.24 12.18 9.70
CA TYR A 112 0.52 11.64 8.54
C TYR A 112 1.00 10.23 8.20
N ASN A 113 2.31 9.99 8.14
CA ASN A 113 2.88 8.66 7.92
C ASN A 113 2.36 7.66 8.97
N LYS A 114 2.38 8.02 10.26
CA LYS A 114 1.85 7.14 11.30
C LYS A 114 0.34 6.87 11.17
N VAL A 115 -0.43 7.82 10.65
CA VAL A 115 -1.88 7.68 10.45
C VAL A 115 -2.18 6.86 9.19
N GLU A 116 -1.46 7.11 8.11
CA GLU A 116 -1.63 6.45 6.81
C GLU A 116 -1.34 4.95 6.92
N TYR A 117 -0.20 4.57 7.52
CA TYR A 117 0.27 3.18 7.63
C TYR A 117 -0.14 2.51 8.96
N ARG A 118 -1.22 2.96 9.58
CA ARG A 118 -1.75 2.31 10.79
C ARG A 118 -2.47 1.00 10.45
N ASP A 119 -2.49 0.10 11.41
CA ASP A 119 -3.37 -1.07 11.36
C ASP A 119 -4.85 -0.64 11.41
N ARG A 120 -5.68 -1.38 10.67
CA ARG A 120 -7.12 -1.13 10.54
C ARG A 120 -7.87 -2.44 10.73
N GLU A 121 -8.97 -2.39 11.48
CA GLU A 121 -9.93 -3.48 11.54
C GLU A 121 -11.22 -3.07 10.83
N ILE A 122 -11.68 -3.89 9.89
CA ILE A 122 -12.94 -3.68 9.17
C ILE A 122 -13.89 -4.82 9.56
N THR A 123 -15.02 -4.45 10.16
CA THR A 123 -16.04 -5.43 10.57
C THR A 123 -16.95 -5.76 9.38
N ILE A 124 -16.94 -7.02 8.95
CA ILE A 124 -17.77 -7.48 7.83
C ILE A 124 -18.63 -8.66 8.29
N LYS A 125 -19.95 -8.52 8.16
CA LYS A 125 -20.88 -9.57 8.56
C LYS A 125 -20.91 -10.67 7.50
N ASN A 126 -20.82 -11.93 7.94
CA ASN A 126 -20.96 -13.13 7.11
C ASN A 126 -19.83 -13.33 6.07
N ILE A 127 -18.60 -13.42 6.57
CA ILE A 127 -17.42 -13.77 5.80
C ILE A 127 -17.57 -15.21 5.26
N SER A 128 -17.59 -15.35 3.93
CA SER A 128 -17.69 -16.63 3.23
C SER A 128 -16.99 -16.53 1.89
N ILE A 129 -16.64 -17.68 1.30
CA ILE A 129 -15.95 -17.72 0.00
C ILE A 129 -16.74 -16.99 -1.09
N LYS A 130 -18.07 -17.10 -1.06
CA LYS A 130 -18.95 -16.50 -2.07
C LYS A 130 -19.04 -14.97 -1.96
N ASN A 131 -18.65 -14.41 -0.83
CA ASN A 131 -18.72 -12.98 -0.57
C ASN A 131 -17.36 -12.28 -0.66
N LEU A 132 -16.27 -12.99 -0.94
CA LEU A 132 -14.91 -12.43 -0.91
C LEU A 132 -14.76 -11.16 -1.75
N LYS A 133 -15.31 -11.15 -2.96
CA LYS A 133 -15.28 -9.94 -3.81
C LYS A 133 -16.06 -8.79 -3.19
N ASN A 134 -17.27 -9.05 -2.68
CA ASN A 134 -18.07 -8.01 -2.01
C ASN A 134 -17.38 -7.48 -0.75
N ASP A 135 -16.72 -8.36 0.01
CA ASP A 135 -15.93 -7.99 1.18
C ASP A 135 -14.76 -7.09 0.75
N TYR A 136 -14.08 -7.45 -0.35
CA TYR A 136 -12.99 -6.66 -0.92
C TYR A 136 -13.45 -5.29 -1.42
N GLU A 137 -14.62 -5.15 -2.04
CA GLU A 137 -15.18 -3.84 -2.43
C GLU A 137 -15.33 -2.89 -1.24
N ILE A 138 -15.74 -3.41 -0.07
CA ILE A 138 -15.82 -2.62 1.17
C ILE A 138 -14.42 -2.19 1.61
N ILE A 139 -13.45 -3.12 1.58
CA ILE A 139 -12.06 -2.86 1.95
C ILE A 139 -11.44 -1.81 1.01
N LYS A 140 -11.59 -1.99 -0.30
CA LYS A 140 -11.14 -1.08 -1.36
C LYS A 140 -11.65 0.33 -1.12
N LYS A 141 -12.94 0.47 -0.82
CA LYS A 141 -13.57 1.77 -0.53
C LYS A 141 -13.09 2.40 0.78
N GLU A 142 -12.97 1.65 1.87
CA GLU A 142 -12.51 2.19 3.17
C GLU A 142 -11.02 2.56 3.17
N LEU A 143 -10.23 1.91 2.32
CA LEU A 143 -8.79 2.15 2.21
C LEU A 143 -8.41 3.09 1.06
N GLY A 144 -9.36 3.45 0.19
CA GLY A 144 -9.09 4.26 -0.99
C GLY A 144 -8.12 3.59 -1.95
N ILE A 145 -8.16 2.25 -2.06
CA ILE A 145 -7.29 1.49 -2.96
C ILE A 145 -7.71 1.78 -4.40
N GLU A 146 -6.75 2.18 -5.24
CA GLU A 146 -6.96 2.43 -6.66
C GLU A 146 -7.33 1.15 -7.41
N ASP A 147 -7.92 1.31 -8.60
CA ASP A 147 -8.17 0.19 -9.49
C ASP A 147 -6.85 -0.50 -9.89
N MET A 148 -6.89 -1.82 -10.13
CA MET A 148 -5.73 -2.63 -10.53
C MET A 148 -4.68 -2.93 -9.44
N ALA A 149 -5.09 -3.12 -8.19
CA ALA A 149 -4.21 -3.68 -7.17
C ALA A 149 -3.81 -5.13 -7.54
N SER A 150 -2.51 -5.40 -7.48
CA SER A 150 -1.92 -6.70 -7.77
C SER A 150 -1.91 -7.62 -6.56
N VAL A 151 -2.05 -8.93 -6.78
CA VAL A 151 -1.93 -9.93 -5.71
C VAL A 151 -0.53 -10.49 -5.65
N GLU A 152 0.09 -10.44 -4.48
CA GLU A 152 1.39 -11.06 -4.20
C GLU A 152 1.22 -12.50 -3.71
N SER A 153 0.23 -12.72 -2.84
CA SER A 153 -0.08 -14.04 -2.28
C SER A 153 -1.50 -14.10 -1.74
N LEU A 154 -2.08 -15.31 -1.75
CA LEU A 154 -3.33 -15.61 -1.07
C LEU A 154 -3.27 -17.02 -0.45
N ASP A 155 -3.72 -17.11 0.79
CA ASP A 155 -3.88 -18.34 1.57
C ASP A 155 -5.28 -18.37 2.19
N LEU A 156 -6.12 -19.24 1.64
CA LEU A 156 -7.50 -19.40 2.08
C LEU A 156 -7.72 -20.81 2.61
N LYS A 157 -8.25 -20.93 3.83
CA LYS A 157 -8.69 -22.20 4.43
C LYS A 157 -10.18 -22.15 4.69
N TYR A 158 -10.92 -23.15 4.23
CA TYR A 158 -12.38 -23.18 4.35
C TYR A 158 -12.95 -24.58 4.54
N ASN A 159 -14.13 -24.66 5.14
CA ASN A 159 -14.80 -25.94 5.41
C ASN A 159 -15.68 -26.38 4.21
N LYS A 160 -16.36 -27.53 4.34
CA LYS A 160 -17.26 -28.05 3.29
C LYS A 160 -18.48 -27.17 3.00
N ASP A 161 -18.83 -26.27 3.92
CA ASP A 161 -19.98 -25.36 3.81
C ASP A 161 -19.56 -23.96 3.30
N ASP A 162 -18.37 -23.86 2.71
CA ASP A 162 -17.78 -22.61 2.19
C ASP A 162 -17.55 -21.51 3.25
N LYS A 163 -17.55 -21.90 4.54
CA LYS A 163 -17.19 -21.00 5.64
C LYS A 163 -15.68 -20.89 5.75
N ILE A 164 -15.21 -19.66 5.80
CA ILE A 164 -13.79 -19.34 5.94
C ILE A 164 -13.34 -19.64 7.36
N ARG A 165 -12.28 -20.44 7.48
CA ARG A 165 -11.56 -20.71 8.73
C ARG A 165 -10.43 -19.72 8.94
N SER A 166 -9.73 -19.40 7.86
CA SER A 166 -8.62 -18.44 7.82
C SER A 166 -8.51 -17.91 6.41
N LEU A 167 -8.25 -16.63 6.27
CA LEU A 167 -7.90 -16.00 5.01
C LEU A 167 -6.76 -15.04 5.28
N GLN A 168 -5.73 -15.09 4.44
CA GLN A 168 -4.63 -14.13 4.42
C GLN A 168 -4.32 -13.86 2.96
N TYR A 169 -4.19 -12.60 2.57
CA TYR A 169 -3.73 -12.25 1.25
C TYR A 169 -3.01 -10.92 1.28
N THR A 170 -2.04 -10.77 0.39
CA THR A 170 -1.21 -9.59 0.27
C THR A 170 -1.45 -8.97 -1.08
N ILE A 171 -1.79 -7.68 -1.10
CA ILE A 171 -1.95 -6.91 -2.34
C ILE A 171 -1.03 -5.71 -2.35
N ARG A 172 -0.62 -5.29 -3.54
CA ARG A 172 0.17 -4.09 -3.77
C ARG A 172 -0.57 -3.15 -4.72
N ASP A 173 -0.72 -1.90 -4.30
CA ASP A 173 -1.29 -0.85 -5.14
C ASP A 173 -0.22 -0.15 -6.01
N LEU A 174 -0.66 0.76 -6.87
CA LEU A 174 0.21 1.56 -7.74
C LEU A 174 1.00 2.64 -7.01
N ASN A 175 0.67 2.92 -5.74
CA ASN A 175 1.29 3.95 -4.90
C ASN A 175 2.38 3.37 -3.97
N ASN A 176 2.88 2.17 -4.28
CA ASN A 176 3.87 1.44 -3.47
C ASN A 176 3.39 1.16 -2.03
N LYS A 177 2.08 0.99 -1.83
CA LYS A 177 1.51 0.50 -0.57
C LYS A 177 1.25 -0.99 -0.70
N THR A 178 1.70 -1.72 0.31
CA THR A 178 1.38 -3.13 0.47
C THR A 178 0.35 -3.27 1.59
N TYR A 179 -0.71 -4.02 1.31
CA TYR A 179 -1.77 -4.32 2.26
C TYR A 179 -1.74 -5.81 2.60
N PHE A 180 -1.52 -6.11 3.87
CA PHE A 180 -1.62 -7.45 4.43
C PHE A 180 -3.01 -7.60 5.01
N ILE A 181 -3.87 -8.36 4.34
CA ILE A 181 -5.26 -8.51 4.69
C ILE A 181 -5.47 -9.90 5.26
N SER A 182 -5.99 -9.98 6.47
CA SER A 182 -6.32 -11.23 7.13
C SER A 182 -7.75 -11.23 7.62
N ALA A 183 -8.44 -12.37 7.57
CA ALA A 183 -9.79 -12.51 8.09
C ALA A 183 -9.86 -13.57 9.19
N ASN A 184 -10.53 -13.22 10.28
CA ASN A 184 -10.83 -14.13 11.38
C ASN A 184 -12.30 -14.01 11.80
N ARG A 185 -13.05 -15.12 11.68
CA ARG A 185 -14.48 -15.29 12.01
C ARG A 185 -15.42 -14.24 11.39
N ASN A 186 -15.36 -12.98 11.82
CA ASN A 186 -16.23 -11.89 11.42
C ASN A 186 -15.51 -10.56 11.10
N ASN A 187 -14.19 -10.48 11.27
CA ASN A 187 -13.44 -9.24 11.07
C ASN A 187 -12.29 -9.46 10.09
N TYR A 188 -12.04 -8.43 9.28
CA TYR A 188 -10.80 -8.29 8.55
C TYR A 188 -9.84 -7.40 9.35
N SER A 189 -8.60 -7.84 9.50
CA SER A 189 -7.49 -7.06 10.01
C SER A 189 -6.56 -6.75 8.85
N ILE A 190 -6.25 -5.47 8.68
CA ILE A 190 -5.43 -4.95 7.59
C ILE A 190 -4.24 -4.20 8.19
N THR A 191 -3.04 -4.64 7.83
CA THR A 191 -1.80 -3.91 8.08
C THR A 191 -1.34 -3.30 6.75
N THR A 192 -0.96 -2.03 6.78
CA THR A 192 -0.47 -1.31 5.59
C THR A 192 0.99 -0.97 5.79
N SER A 193 1.83 -1.25 4.79
CA SER A 193 3.25 -0.87 4.83
C SER A 193 3.62 -0.06 3.58
N LYS A 194 4.66 0.76 3.73
CA LYS A 194 5.29 1.44 2.61
C LYS A 194 6.35 0.53 2.02
N THR A 195 6.25 0.26 0.73
CA THR A 195 7.31 -0.41 0.00
C THR A 195 8.30 0.63 -0.46
N TYR A 196 9.47 0.68 0.18
CA TYR A 196 10.59 1.49 -0.27
C TYR A 196 11.33 0.67 -1.34
N GLU A 197 11.06 0.94 -2.61
CA GLU A 197 11.86 0.39 -3.68
C GLU A 197 13.25 1.04 -3.67
N ASN A 198 14.23 0.33 -3.13
CA ASN A 198 15.54 0.32 -3.73
C ASN A 198 15.51 -0.78 -4.79
N GLU A 199 15.86 -0.42 -6.03
CA GLU A 199 16.03 -1.30 -7.19
C GLU A 199 14.75 -1.65 -7.98
N THR A 200 14.59 -0.93 -9.09
CA THR A 200 14.29 -1.52 -10.41
C THR A 200 12.99 -2.32 -10.57
N PHE A 201 11.84 -1.81 -10.11
CA PHE A 201 10.51 -2.26 -10.59
C PHE A 201 9.97 -1.44 -11.79
N MET A 202 10.85 -0.71 -12.49
CA MET A 202 10.54 0.11 -13.68
C MET A 202 10.06 -0.69 -14.92
N PHE A 203 9.72 -1.98 -14.80
CA PHE A 203 9.10 -2.77 -15.87
C PHE A 203 8.06 -3.82 -15.40
N GLY A 204 7.63 -3.81 -14.12
CA GLY A 204 6.84 -4.90 -13.54
C GLY A 204 5.45 -4.55 -13.01
N SER A 205 4.89 -3.37 -13.32
CA SER A 205 3.56 -2.95 -12.82
C SER A 205 2.40 -3.86 -13.27
N MET A 206 2.66 -4.83 -14.14
CA MET A 206 1.99 -6.13 -14.23
C MET A 206 3.06 -7.09 -14.75
N GLY A 207 3.81 -7.77 -13.87
CA GLY A 207 4.61 -8.93 -14.33
C GLY A 207 3.70 -9.91 -15.08
N TYR A 208 4.22 -10.65 -16.06
CA TYR A 208 3.45 -11.62 -16.85
C TYR A 208 2.60 -12.58 -15.98
N TYR A 209 3.04 -12.80 -14.74
CA TYR A 209 2.46 -13.71 -13.76
C TYR A 209 1.43 -13.08 -12.80
N ASN A 210 1.24 -11.76 -12.85
CA ASN A 210 0.49 -11.04 -11.83
C ASN A 210 -1.01 -11.02 -12.11
N MET A 211 -1.84 -11.41 -11.15
CA MET A 211 -3.30 -11.35 -11.23
C MET A 211 -3.86 -10.14 -10.46
N ASP A 212 -4.84 -9.46 -11.05
CA ASP A 212 -5.61 -8.48 -10.31
C ASP A 212 -6.47 -9.18 -9.25
N ILE A 213 -6.59 -8.56 -8.07
CA ILE A 213 -7.29 -9.15 -6.93
C ILE A 213 -8.76 -9.44 -7.22
N GLU A 214 -9.44 -8.61 -8.00
CA GLU A 214 -10.86 -8.81 -8.30
C GLU A 214 -11.09 -10.09 -9.09
N THR A 215 -10.29 -10.34 -10.14
CA THR A 215 -10.31 -11.58 -10.91
C THR A 215 -9.97 -12.78 -10.03
N LEU A 216 -8.94 -12.70 -9.19
CA LEU A 216 -8.57 -13.82 -8.31
C LEU A 216 -9.70 -14.19 -7.35
N LEU A 217 -10.31 -13.18 -6.71
CA LEU A 217 -11.42 -13.41 -5.79
C LEU A 217 -12.65 -13.95 -6.52
N ASP A 218 -12.96 -13.47 -7.72
CA ASP A 218 -14.04 -14.01 -8.55
C ASP A 218 -13.81 -15.48 -8.92
N VAL A 219 -12.60 -15.83 -9.34
CA VAL A 219 -12.23 -17.22 -9.63
C VAL A 219 -12.43 -18.09 -8.39
N ILE A 220 -11.93 -17.66 -7.22
CA ILE A 220 -12.09 -18.40 -5.97
C ILE A 220 -13.56 -18.54 -5.57
N SER A 221 -14.37 -17.49 -5.74
CA SER A 221 -15.78 -17.46 -5.34
C SER A 221 -16.67 -18.33 -6.24
N ASN A 222 -16.34 -18.44 -7.53
CA ASN A 222 -17.24 -19.01 -8.52
C ASN A 222 -16.77 -20.37 -9.09
N THR A 223 -15.48 -20.69 -9.00
CA THR A 223 -14.94 -21.95 -9.52
C THR A 223 -15.39 -23.12 -8.66
N LYS A 224 -15.90 -24.17 -9.32
CA LYS A 224 -16.28 -25.42 -8.66
C LYS A 224 -15.05 -26.31 -8.44
N PHE A 225 -14.30 -26.03 -7.39
CA PHE A 225 -13.19 -26.89 -6.98
C PHE A 225 -13.67 -28.30 -6.64
N LYS A 226 -12.85 -29.29 -7.02
CA LYS A 226 -13.10 -30.70 -6.78
C LYS A 226 -13.15 -31.00 -5.29
N ARG A 227 -14.17 -31.76 -4.88
CA ARG A 227 -14.41 -32.13 -3.47
C ARG A 227 -14.11 -33.60 -3.24
N TYR A 228 -13.50 -33.90 -2.09
CA TYR A 228 -13.07 -35.25 -1.72
C TYR A 228 -13.82 -35.73 -0.47
N LYS A 229 -14.31 -36.97 -0.46
CA LYS A 229 -15.20 -37.49 0.61
C LYS A 229 -14.56 -37.39 2.00
N ASN A 230 -13.27 -37.72 2.10
CA ASN A 230 -12.51 -37.79 3.36
C ASN A 230 -11.81 -36.47 3.75
N SER A 231 -12.11 -35.36 3.06
CA SER A 231 -11.57 -34.06 3.47
C SER A 231 -12.26 -33.59 4.75
N ALA A 232 -11.53 -32.88 5.60
CA ALA A 232 -12.07 -32.14 6.74
C ALA A 232 -12.24 -30.65 6.39
N TYR A 233 -11.31 -30.10 5.63
CA TYR A 233 -11.34 -28.74 5.10
C TYR A 233 -10.53 -28.66 3.80
N TYR A 234 -10.52 -27.51 3.17
CA TYR A 234 -9.79 -27.23 1.93
C TYR A 234 -8.87 -26.02 2.13
N THR A 235 -7.75 -26.04 1.42
CA THR A 235 -6.84 -24.90 1.29
C THR A 235 -6.80 -24.48 -0.17
N ALA A 236 -6.90 -23.19 -0.45
CA ALA A 236 -6.64 -22.59 -1.75
C ALA A 236 -5.47 -21.61 -1.60
N VAL A 237 -4.45 -21.77 -2.45
CA VAL A 237 -3.20 -21.01 -2.38
C VAL A 237 -2.90 -20.40 -3.75
N TYR A 238 -2.52 -19.13 -3.74
CA TYR A 238 -1.96 -18.41 -4.89
C TYR A 238 -0.66 -17.74 -4.46
N ARG A 239 0.34 -17.76 -5.35
CA ARG A 239 1.63 -17.08 -5.21
C ARG A 239 1.93 -16.35 -6.52
N ASN A 240 2.44 -15.14 -6.41
CA ASN A 240 2.96 -14.38 -7.54
C ASN A 240 4.39 -14.84 -7.84
N GLU A 241 4.52 -16.09 -8.28
CA GLU A 241 5.79 -16.75 -8.56
C GLU A 241 5.68 -17.45 -9.93
N GLU A 242 6.81 -17.61 -10.62
CA GLU A 242 6.85 -18.36 -11.88
C GLU A 242 6.67 -19.85 -11.58
N GLU A 243 5.56 -20.43 -12.02
CA GLU A 243 5.28 -21.86 -11.91
C GLU A 243 5.39 -22.53 -13.29
N TYR A 244 6.00 -23.71 -13.33
CA TYR A 244 6.11 -24.56 -14.50
C TYR A 244 5.74 -26.00 -14.14
N TYR A 245 5.13 -26.73 -15.08
CA TYR A 245 4.72 -28.12 -14.89
C TYR A 245 5.24 -28.99 -16.05
N GLU A 246 6.08 -29.96 -15.72
CA GLU A 246 6.70 -30.87 -16.71
C GLU A 246 5.94 -32.19 -16.88
N ASP A 247 5.32 -32.76 -15.84
CA ASP A 247 4.65 -34.07 -15.92
C ASP A 247 3.49 -34.27 -14.91
N ASP A 248 2.46 -35.00 -15.36
CA ASP A 248 1.43 -35.76 -14.62
C ASP A 248 0.80 -35.15 -13.35
N GLU A 249 0.58 -33.83 -13.34
CA GLU A 249 -0.21 -33.15 -12.31
C GLU A 249 -1.72 -33.11 -12.66
N ASP A 250 -2.59 -33.05 -11.63
CA ASP A 250 -4.01 -32.82 -11.85
C ASP A 250 -4.26 -31.33 -12.10
N LEU A 251 -3.98 -30.95 -13.34
CA LEU A 251 -4.14 -29.60 -13.86
C LEU A 251 -5.54 -29.41 -14.45
N TYR A 252 -6.17 -28.29 -14.14
CA TYR A 252 -7.49 -27.91 -14.63
C TYR A 252 -7.45 -26.50 -15.20
N ASP A 253 -7.82 -26.35 -16.47
CA ASP A 253 -8.08 -25.05 -17.09
C ASP A 253 -9.34 -24.42 -16.51
N VAL A 254 -9.27 -23.14 -16.15
CA VAL A 254 -10.40 -22.35 -15.64
C VAL A 254 -10.86 -21.37 -16.71
N ASN A 255 -12.10 -21.56 -17.18
CA ASN A 255 -12.71 -20.62 -18.12
C ASN A 255 -13.24 -19.38 -17.40
N LEU A 256 -12.60 -18.21 -17.58
CA LEU A 256 -13.00 -16.96 -16.92
C LEU A 256 -14.39 -16.44 -17.29
N GLY A 257 -14.97 -16.88 -18.41
CA GLY A 257 -16.32 -16.46 -18.84
C GLY A 257 -17.45 -17.11 -18.04
N ASN A 258 -17.23 -18.30 -17.49
CA ASN A 258 -18.27 -19.05 -16.78
C ASN A 258 -17.77 -19.86 -15.56
N TYR A 259 -16.48 -19.75 -15.22
CA TYR A 259 -15.80 -20.44 -14.12
C TYR A 259 -15.92 -21.97 -14.14
N SER A 260 -16.18 -22.54 -15.31
CA SER A 260 -16.12 -23.99 -15.53
C SER A 260 -14.67 -24.46 -15.60
N THR A 261 -14.46 -25.71 -15.19
CA THR A 261 -13.13 -26.31 -15.17
C THR A 261 -13.05 -27.50 -16.10
N LYS A 262 -11.93 -27.62 -16.81
CA LYS A 262 -11.65 -28.74 -17.70
C LYS A 262 -10.30 -29.34 -17.34
N LYS A 263 -10.25 -30.65 -17.10
CA LYS A 263 -8.96 -31.33 -16.86
C LYS A 263 -8.09 -31.21 -18.11
N LEU A 264 -6.86 -30.74 -17.92
CA LEU A 264 -5.84 -30.68 -18.96
C LEU A 264 -5.16 -32.05 -19.07
N ASN A 265 -5.00 -32.51 -20.29
CA ASN A 265 -4.23 -33.71 -20.64
C ASN A 265 -3.21 -33.27 -21.70
N THR A 266 -2.15 -32.60 -21.26
CA THR A 266 -1.04 -32.22 -22.14
C THR A 266 0.10 -33.22 -21.98
N LYS A 267 0.84 -33.46 -23.06
CA LYS A 267 2.13 -34.15 -23.04
C LYS A 267 3.30 -33.18 -23.11
N TYR A 268 2.99 -31.90 -23.30
CA TYR A 268 3.93 -30.81 -23.43
C TYR A 268 4.00 -30.04 -22.11
N PRO A 269 5.18 -29.55 -21.74
CA PRO A 269 5.35 -28.70 -20.57
C PRO A 269 4.45 -27.46 -20.62
N ILE A 270 3.99 -27.03 -19.45
CA ILE A 270 3.23 -25.81 -19.26
C ILE A 270 4.10 -24.79 -18.51
N TYR A 271 4.23 -23.60 -19.07
CA TYR A 271 5.00 -22.50 -18.51
C TYR A 271 4.13 -21.27 -18.26
N ASP A 272 4.74 -20.27 -17.63
CA ASP A 272 4.14 -18.97 -17.36
C ASP A 272 2.80 -19.07 -16.61
N VAL A 273 2.72 -20.02 -15.69
CA VAL A 273 1.45 -20.39 -15.08
C VAL A 273 1.04 -19.38 -14.04
N VAL A 274 -0.22 -18.95 -14.16
CA VAL A 274 -0.95 -18.23 -13.14
C VAL A 274 -2.12 -19.10 -12.71
N GLY A 275 -2.07 -19.62 -11.50
CA GLY A 275 -3.05 -20.61 -11.04
C GLY A 275 -3.28 -20.61 -9.54
N ILE A 276 -4.26 -21.40 -9.14
CA ILE A 276 -4.60 -21.64 -7.74
C ILE A 276 -4.33 -23.11 -7.43
N SER A 277 -3.47 -23.35 -6.45
CA SER A 277 -3.31 -24.67 -5.84
C SER A 277 -4.45 -24.95 -4.87
N HIS A 278 -5.22 -26.01 -5.12
CA HIS A 278 -6.33 -26.44 -4.25
C HIS A 278 -6.03 -27.78 -3.60
N MET A 279 -6.07 -27.80 -2.28
CA MET A 279 -5.66 -28.95 -1.45
C MET A 279 -6.78 -29.35 -0.48
N PRO A 280 -7.51 -30.44 -0.73
CA PRO A 280 -8.31 -31.12 0.29
C PRO A 280 -7.44 -31.68 1.42
N MET A 281 -7.74 -31.32 2.66
CA MET A 281 -6.97 -31.70 3.84
C MET A 281 -7.69 -32.79 4.64
N ARG A 282 -7.00 -33.86 5.07
CA ARG A 282 -7.52 -34.86 6.02
C ARG A 282 -6.84 -34.78 7.37
N GLN A 283 -7.55 -35.17 8.42
CA GLN A 283 -6.98 -35.25 9.77
C GLN A 283 -6.20 -36.55 9.93
N LEU A 284 -4.98 -36.44 10.45
CA LEU A 284 -4.15 -37.58 10.85
C LEU A 284 -4.31 -37.90 12.33
N SER A 285 -4.21 -36.85 13.15
CA SER A 285 -4.32 -36.90 14.61
C SER A 285 -4.78 -35.54 15.14
N GLU A 286 -4.96 -35.41 16.46
CA GLU A 286 -5.31 -34.12 17.06
C GLU A 286 -4.26 -33.05 16.71
N GLY A 287 -4.70 -31.97 16.06
CA GLY A 287 -3.82 -30.89 15.60
C GLY A 287 -3.00 -31.17 14.33
N SER A 288 -2.98 -32.39 13.80
CA SER A 288 -2.20 -32.77 12.62
C SER A 288 -3.06 -33.04 11.38
N TRP A 289 -2.63 -32.50 10.25
CA TRP A 289 -3.35 -32.53 8.97
C TRP A 289 -2.40 -32.77 7.82
N GLU A 290 -2.86 -33.47 6.79
CA GLU A 290 -2.12 -33.64 5.54
C GLU A 290 -3.01 -33.41 4.32
N SER A 291 -2.39 -33.02 3.22
CA SER A 291 -3.05 -32.94 1.92
C SER A 291 -3.37 -34.35 1.42
N ILE A 292 -4.62 -34.58 1.00
CA ILE A 292 -4.99 -35.81 0.29
C ILE A 292 -4.37 -35.79 -1.11
N LYS A 293 -4.37 -34.61 -1.73
CA LYS A 293 -3.95 -34.35 -3.11
C LYS A 293 -3.84 -32.85 -3.33
N THR A 294 -3.02 -32.44 -4.29
CA THR A 294 -3.00 -31.07 -4.82
C THR A 294 -3.57 -31.11 -6.24
N ASP A 295 -4.62 -30.33 -6.47
CA ASP A 295 -5.18 -30.08 -7.80
C ASP A 295 -4.86 -28.61 -8.16
N ALA A 296 -4.23 -28.35 -9.31
CA ALA A 296 -3.90 -26.98 -9.73
C ALA A 296 -4.92 -26.46 -10.75
N TYR A 297 -5.42 -25.26 -10.53
CA TYR A 297 -6.45 -24.62 -11.35
C TYR A 297 -5.82 -23.44 -12.09
N LEU A 298 -5.52 -23.65 -13.37
CA LEU A 298 -4.77 -22.72 -14.21
C LEU A 298 -5.71 -21.68 -14.81
N ILE A 299 -5.34 -20.41 -14.69
CA ILE A 299 -6.14 -19.27 -15.13
C ILE A 299 -5.50 -18.62 -16.36
N ARG A 300 -4.16 -18.57 -16.38
CA ARG A 300 -3.35 -18.23 -17.57
C ARG A 300 -2.13 -19.15 -17.58
N TYR A 301 -1.69 -19.53 -18.76
CA TYR A 301 -0.54 -20.40 -18.98
C TYR A 301 -0.20 -20.44 -20.47
N GLU A 302 1.01 -20.88 -20.79
CA GLU A 302 1.45 -21.20 -22.14
C GLU A 302 1.80 -22.68 -22.25
N ILE A 303 1.55 -23.29 -23.42
CA ILE A 303 1.93 -24.67 -23.72
C ILE A 303 3.01 -24.62 -24.80
N GLU A 304 4.16 -25.24 -24.54
CA GLU A 304 5.22 -25.37 -25.53
C GLU A 304 4.87 -26.50 -26.51
N GLU A 305 4.09 -26.18 -27.56
CA GLU A 305 3.87 -27.11 -28.67
C GLU A 305 5.15 -27.20 -29.52
N GLU A 306 5.61 -28.43 -29.84
CA GLU A 306 6.71 -28.62 -30.79
C GLU A 306 6.37 -27.87 -32.09
N GLN A 307 7.23 -26.93 -32.50
CA GLN A 307 7.15 -26.34 -33.84
C GLN A 307 7.39 -27.48 -34.84
N GLU A 308 6.37 -27.86 -35.61
CA GLU A 308 6.53 -28.77 -36.75
C GLU A 308 7.58 -28.17 -37.72
N GLU A 309 8.78 -28.73 -37.75
CA GLU A 309 9.79 -28.51 -38.80
C GLU A 309 9.36 -29.11 -40.15
#